data_AF-A0A9D6X8P3-F1
#
_entry.id   AF-A0A9D6X8P3-F1
#
_cell.length_a   1.000
_cell.length_b   1.000
_cell.length_c   1.000
_cell.angle_alpha   90.00
_cell.angle_beta   90.00
_cell.angle_gamma   90.00
#
_symmetry.space_group_name_H-M   'P 1'
#
loop_
_entity.id
_entity.type
_entity.pdbx_description
1 polymer ?
#
loop_
_entity_poly.entity_id
_entity_poly.type
_entity_poly.pdbx_seq_one_letter_code
_entity_poly.pdbx_strand_id
1 'polypeptide(L)'
;MAELVGVFAASHTPVMLNFPDAIPDAEREAIFGAFKRLGDALRRSAPQTLIVVSDDHLHNFFLNNFPAFCIGAAESYPTPVEHWLKADKTTLQGDADFAAHLLATALHGGFDPSFSMELTLDHGVLTPLHLAGLVGSVRIVPLLVNCVQPPLPTMQRALQWGRLVRQAVASFEGCERVAVLATGGISHDIATPRMGQVNEVFDREFLRLLEAGEDEALVDYAAEHVDEAGNGAEEIRTWLVAHGAADGARFEPVYYRAVSNWYTGIGLGRWHVGAAP
;
A
#
# COMPACT_ATOMS: atom_id res chain seq x y z
N MET A 1 -8.89 8.37 -21.82
CA MET A 1 -8.40 8.84 -20.51
C MET A 1 -9.07 8.00 -19.43
N ALA A 2 -8.28 7.28 -18.64
CA ALA A 2 -8.78 6.45 -17.56
C ALA A 2 -9.21 7.31 -16.35
N GLU A 3 -10.18 6.81 -15.60
CA GLU A 3 -10.64 7.39 -14.34
C GLU A 3 -10.02 6.65 -13.15
N LEU A 4 -9.63 7.40 -12.11
CA LEU A 4 -9.30 6.82 -10.81
C LEU A 4 -10.59 6.57 -10.04
N VAL A 5 -11.02 5.31 -9.97
CA VAL A 5 -12.33 4.91 -9.44
C VAL A 5 -12.32 4.49 -7.97
N GLY A 6 -11.13 4.43 -7.36
CA GLY A 6 -11.00 4.12 -5.94
C GLY A 6 -9.57 4.22 -5.47
N VAL A 7 -9.38 4.71 -4.25
CA VAL A 7 -8.09 4.70 -3.55
C VAL A 7 -8.32 4.13 -2.16
N PHE A 8 -7.51 3.15 -1.78
CA PHE A 8 -7.66 2.36 -0.57
C PHE A 8 -6.32 2.21 0.15
N ALA A 9 -6.36 1.97 1.45
CA ALA A 9 -5.19 1.61 2.25
C ALA A 9 -5.51 0.47 3.21
N ALA A 10 -4.57 -0.45 3.42
CA ALA A 10 -4.71 -1.53 4.38
C ALA A 10 -3.36 -2.05 4.90
N SER A 11 -3.24 -2.32 6.20
CA SER A 11 -2.10 -3.03 6.77
C SER A 11 -1.87 -4.40 6.12
N HIS A 12 -0.63 -4.87 6.06
CA HIS A 12 -0.27 -6.12 5.37
C HIS A 12 0.52 -7.13 6.21
N THR A 13 0.59 -6.95 7.54
CA THR A 13 1.41 -7.83 8.39
C THR A 13 1.11 -9.32 8.15
N PRO A 14 2.13 -10.15 7.89
CA PRO A 14 1.93 -11.55 7.55
C PRO A 14 1.45 -12.38 8.75
N VAL A 15 1.55 -11.80 9.97
CA VAL A 15 1.08 -12.42 11.21
C VAL A 15 -0.42 -12.68 11.17
N MET A 16 -1.21 -11.86 10.45
CA MET A 16 -2.64 -12.07 10.24
C MET A 16 -2.94 -13.44 9.62
N LEU A 17 -2.11 -13.89 8.66
CA LEU A 17 -2.29 -15.18 7.98
C LEU A 17 -1.59 -16.33 8.71
N ASN A 18 -0.41 -16.08 9.26
CA ASN A 18 0.37 -17.13 9.91
C ASN A 18 -0.15 -17.51 11.30
N PHE A 19 -0.62 -16.52 12.05
CA PHE A 19 -1.05 -16.65 13.44
C PHE A 19 -2.39 -15.93 13.67
N PRO A 20 -3.45 -16.29 12.92
CA PRO A 20 -4.77 -15.64 13.06
C PRO A 20 -5.34 -15.79 14.48
N ASP A 21 -5.02 -16.89 15.16
CA ASP A 21 -5.54 -17.22 16.50
C ASP A 21 -4.70 -16.60 17.64
N ALA A 22 -3.72 -15.74 17.32
CA ALA A 22 -2.94 -15.00 18.33
C ALA A 22 -3.77 -13.90 19.02
N ILE A 23 -4.98 -13.62 18.53
CA ILE A 23 -5.93 -12.67 19.11
C ILE A 23 -7.30 -13.34 19.30
N PRO A 24 -8.20 -12.77 20.13
CA PRO A 24 -9.55 -13.31 20.31
C PRO A 24 -10.35 -13.35 19.00
N ASP A 25 -11.17 -14.40 18.83
CA ASP A 25 -11.99 -14.61 17.62
C ASP A 25 -12.80 -13.37 17.22
N ALA A 26 -13.46 -12.71 18.18
CA ALA A 26 -14.27 -11.54 17.90
C ALA A 26 -13.46 -10.37 17.30
N GLU A 27 -12.21 -10.19 17.73
CA GLU A 27 -11.31 -9.16 17.20
C GLU A 27 -10.80 -9.54 15.81
N ARG A 28 -10.41 -10.82 15.62
CA ARG A 28 -10.05 -11.36 14.30
C ARG A 28 -11.16 -11.18 13.28
N GLU A 29 -12.40 -11.57 13.62
CA GLU A 29 -13.55 -11.44 12.71
C GLU A 29 -13.88 -9.97 12.40
N ALA A 30 -13.68 -9.05 13.35
CA ALA A 30 -13.87 -7.63 13.10
C ALA A 30 -12.86 -7.08 12.09
N ILE A 31 -11.57 -7.44 12.25
CA ILE A 31 -10.49 -7.04 11.33
C ILE A 31 -10.70 -7.66 9.96
N PHE A 32 -10.89 -8.98 9.86
CA PHE A 32 -11.09 -9.66 8.58
C PHE A 32 -12.39 -9.22 7.90
N GLY A 33 -13.43 -8.90 8.68
CA GLY A 33 -14.65 -8.27 8.19
C GLY A 33 -14.39 -6.89 7.59
N ALA A 34 -13.46 -6.10 8.13
CA ALA A 34 -13.06 -4.81 7.56
C ALA A 34 -12.34 -4.98 6.21
N PHE A 35 -11.41 -5.94 6.10
CA PHE A 35 -10.78 -6.29 4.82
C PHE A 35 -11.80 -6.70 3.77
N LYS A 36 -12.78 -7.55 4.12
CA LYS A 36 -13.86 -7.94 3.21
C LYS A 36 -14.68 -6.74 2.74
N ARG A 37 -15.05 -5.81 3.63
CA ARG A 37 -15.78 -4.59 3.25
C ARG A 37 -14.96 -3.70 2.30
N LEU A 38 -13.66 -3.57 2.53
CA LEU A 38 -12.74 -2.86 1.65
C LEU A 38 -12.66 -3.54 0.28
N GLY A 39 -12.52 -4.86 0.25
CA GLY A 39 -12.55 -5.67 -0.97
C GLY A 39 -13.86 -5.51 -1.75
N ASP A 40 -15.00 -5.51 -1.07
CA ASP A 40 -16.30 -5.29 -1.70
C ASP A 40 -16.42 -3.88 -2.27
N ALA A 41 -15.86 -2.87 -1.61
CA ALA A 41 -15.82 -1.50 -2.12
C ALA A 41 -14.95 -1.39 -3.38
N LEU A 42 -13.78 -2.03 -3.38
CA LEU A 42 -12.87 -2.08 -4.53
C LEU A 42 -13.50 -2.85 -5.71
N ARG A 43 -14.17 -3.98 -5.46
CA ARG A 43 -14.88 -4.70 -6.54
C ARG A 43 -16.03 -3.87 -7.12
N ARG A 44 -16.77 -3.13 -6.27
CA ARG A 44 -17.88 -2.27 -6.72
C ARG A 44 -17.41 -1.11 -7.61
N SER A 45 -16.20 -0.60 -7.44
CA SER A 45 -15.64 0.41 -8.35
C SER A 45 -15.20 -0.17 -9.70
N ALA A 46 -15.21 -1.51 -9.84
CA ALA A 46 -14.94 -2.24 -11.07
C ALA A 46 -13.65 -1.84 -11.82
N PRO A 47 -12.49 -1.74 -11.12
CA PRO A 47 -11.23 -1.41 -11.77
C PRO A 47 -10.80 -2.50 -12.74
N GLN A 48 -10.25 -2.09 -13.88
CA GLN A 48 -9.57 -2.98 -14.83
C GLN A 48 -8.10 -3.18 -14.46
N THR A 49 -7.55 -2.24 -13.70
CA THR A 49 -6.15 -2.19 -13.27
C THR A 49 -6.10 -1.70 -11.82
N LEU A 50 -5.36 -2.40 -10.97
CA LEU A 50 -5.11 -2.03 -9.59
C LEU A 50 -3.62 -1.75 -9.40
N ILE A 51 -3.27 -0.50 -9.11
CA ILE A 51 -1.92 -0.15 -8.69
C ILE A 51 -1.81 -0.55 -7.22
N VAL A 52 -0.90 -1.48 -6.91
CA VAL A 52 -0.64 -1.87 -5.53
C VAL A 52 0.65 -1.20 -5.09
N VAL A 53 0.52 -0.23 -4.18
CA VAL A 53 1.66 0.46 -3.58
C VAL A 53 2.06 -0.30 -2.32
N SER A 54 3.24 -0.90 -2.35
CA SER A 54 3.80 -1.72 -1.28
C SER A 54 5.28 -1.39 -1.13
N ASP A 55 5.95 -2.01 -0.19
CA ASP A 55 7.40 -2.18 -0.16
C ASP A 55 7.78 -3.64 -0.46
N ASP A 56 9.08 -3.91 -0.57
CA ASP A 56 9.66 -5.26 -0.66
C ASP A 56 10.40 -5.56 0.63
N HIS A 57 10.09 -6.70 1.26
CA HIS A 57 10.65 -7.10 2.54
C HIS A 57 11.99 -7.83 2.39
N LEU A 58 12.89 -7.28 1.56
CA LEU A 58 14.23 -7.82 1.23
C LEU A 58 14.16 -9.19 0.52
N HIS A 59 13.23 -9.33 -0.43
CA HIS A 59 13.08 -10.54 -1.24
C HIS A 59 13.57 -10.35 -2.67
N ASN A 60 13.16 -9.24 -3.30
CA ASN A 60 13.59 -8.88 -4.65
C ASN A 60 14.80 -7.94 -4.61
N PHE A 61 14.87 -7.07 -3.61
CA PHE A 61 15.92 -6.06 -3.49
C PHE A 61 16.79 -6.33 -2.27
N PHE A 62 18.11 -6.36 -2.46
CA PHE A 62 19.08 -6.53 -1.39
C PHE A 62 20.03 -5.32 -1.36
N LEU A 63 20.91 -5.27 -0.35
CA LEU A 63 21.78 -4.11 -0.11
C LEU A 63 22.79 -3.83 -1.24
N ASN A 64 22.98 -4.75 -2.19
CA ASN A 64 23.80 -4.52 -3.38
C ASN A 64 23.08 -3.66 -4.44
N ASN A 65 21.75 -3.60 -4.43
CA ASN A 65 20.95 -2.71 -5.27
C ASN A 65 19.54 -2.56 -4.70
N PHE A 66 19.30 -1.46 -3.96
CA PHE A 66 18.03 -1.21 -3.28
C PHE A 66 17.39 0.09 -3.81
N PRO A 67 16.38 0.00 -4.70
CA PRO A 67 15.81 1.19 -5.33
C PRO A 67 14.89 1.94 -4.38
N ALA A 68 14.88 3.29 -4.45
CA ALA A 68 13.93 4.12 -3.73
C ALA A 68 12.46 3.85 -4.16
N PHE A 69 12.27 3.65 -5.47
CA PHE A 69 10.99 3.27 -6.08
C PHE A 69 11.25 2.25 -7.20
N CYS A 70 10.40 1.24 -7.32
CA CYS A 70 10.41 0.26 -8.40
C CYS A 70 9.01 0.04 -8.97
N ILE A 71 8.88 0.12 -10.29
CA ILE A 71 7.63 -0.24 -10.99
C ILE A 71 7.78 -1.67 -11.53
N GLY A 72 6.86 -2.55 -11.13
CA GLY A 72 6.70 -3.84 -11.80
C GLY A 72 6.06 -3.63 -13.17
N ALA A 73 6.72 -4.11 -14.24
CA ALA A 73 6.28 -3.94 -15.62
C ALA A 73 6.02 -5.25 -16.39
N ALA A 74 5.93 -6.38 -15.68
CA ALA A 74 5.66 -7.69 -16.25
C ALA A 74 4.17 -7.96 -16.50
N GLU A 75 3.88 -8.93 -17.38
CA GLU A 75 2.52 -9.43 -17.64
C GLU A 75 1.97 -10.31 -16.53
N SER A 76 2.82 -10.82 -15.63
CA SER A 76 2.40 -11.65 -14.52
C SER A 76 3.44 -11.68 -13.40
N TYR A 77 2.99 -11.99 -12.19
CA TYR A 77 3.82 -11.99 -10.98
C TYR A 77 3.53 -13.23 -10.12
N PRO A 78 4.49 -14.14 -9.91
CA PRO A 78 4.35 -15.19 -8.93
C PRO A 78 4.29 -14.61 -7.50
N THR A 79 3.50 -15.22 -6.61
CA THR A 79 3.34 -14.79 -5.21
C THR A 79 2.77 -15.92 -4.33
N PRO A 80 3.05 -15.98 -3.02
CA PRO A 80 4.08 -15.23 -2.31
C PRO A 80 5.49 -15.78 -2.61
N VAL A 81 6.51 -14.93 -2.49
CA VAL A 81 7.92 -15.37 -2.47
C VAL A 81 8.21 -16.21 -1.23
N GLU A 82 7.53 -15.91 -0.12
CA GLU A 82 7.68 -16.58 1.17
C GLU A 82 7.06 -17.96 1.16
N HIS A 83 7.90 -18.98 1.29
CA HIS A 83 7.46 -20.37 1.46
C HIS A 83 6.80 -20.63 2.82
N TRP A 84 6.97 -19.72 3.78
CA TRP A 84 6.46 -19.83 5.14
C TRP A 84 5.11 -19.13 5.35
N LEU A 85 4.66 -18.31 4.40
CA LEU A 85 3.37 -17.63 4.50
C LEU A 85 2.24 -18.66 4.34
N LYS A 86 1.26 -18.66 5.25
CA LYS A 86 0.08 -19.53 5.18
C LYS A 86 -0.95 -19.01 4.17
N ALA A 87 -0.55 -18.91 2.92
CA ALA A 87 -1.38 -18.57 1.77
C ALA A 87 -1.01 -19.44 0.56
N ASP A 88 -1.97 -19.71 -0.31
CA ASP A 88 -1.71 -20.49 -1.52
C ASP A 88 -0.81 -19.73 -2.50
N LYS A 89 0.17 -20.44 -3.08
CA LYS A 89 0.97 -19.91 -4.18
C LYS A 89 0.11 -19.73 -5.42
N THR A 90 0.26 -18.60 -6.09
CA THR A 90 -0.49 -18.24 -7.28
C THR A 90 0.32 -17.29 -8.15
N THR A 91 -0.28 -16.88 -9.27
CA THR A 91 0.27 -15.88 -10.18
C THR A 91 -0.76 -14.79 -10.41
N LEU A 92 -0.42 -13.56 -10.04
CA LEU A 92 -1.24 -12.39 -10.29
C LEU A 92 -1.01 -11.91 -11.73
N GLN A 93 -2.07 -11.50 -12.41
CA GLN A 93 -1.99 -10.95 -13.76
C GLN A 93 -1.49 -9.51 -13.68
N GLY A 94 -0.49 -9.15 -14.47
CA GLY A 94 0.04 -7.80 -14.59
C GLY A 94 -0.67 -6.98 -15.68
N ASP A 95 -0.60 -5.66 -15.56
CA ASP A 95 -0.98 -4.74 -16.64
C ASP A 95 0.26 -4.03 -17.22
N ALA A 96 0.98 -4.74 -18.08
CA ALA A 96 2.25 -4.28 -18.63
C ALA A 96 2.12 -2.97 -19.43
N ASP A 97 1.01 -2.77 -20.14
CA ASP A 97 0.75 -1.54 -20.91
C ASP A 97 0.61 -0.33 -19.97
N PHE A 98 -0.17 -0.46 -18.89
CA PHE A 98 -0.28 0.61 -17.89
C PHE A 98 1.06 0.83 -17.18
N ALA A 99 1.80 -0.23 -16.84
CA ALA A 99 3.09 -0.10 -16.19
C ALA A 99 4.12 0.64 -17.06
N ALA A 100 4.17 0.34 -18.36
CA ALA A 100 5.01 1.06 -19.33
C ALA A 100 4.61 2.54 -19.43
N HIS A 101 3.30 2.84 -19.44
CA HIS A 101 2.80 4.22 -19.43
C HIS A 101 3.16 4.96 -18.14
N LEU A 102 3.00 4.32 -16.98
CA LEU A 102 3.38 4.89 -15.69
C LEU A 102 4.90 5.18 -15.63
N LEU A 103 5.73 4.26 -16.12
CA LEU A 103 7.18 4.44 -16.21
C LEU A 103 7.55 5.63 -17.11
N ALA A 104 6.96 5.71 -18.31
CA ALA A 104 7.18 6.84 -19.22
C ALA A 104 6.71 8.17 -18.61
N THR A 105 5.56 8.17 -17.93
CA THR A 105 5.04 9.35 -17.24
C THR A 105 5.99 9.80 -16.13
N ALA A 106 6.54 8.86 -15.36
CA ALA A 106 7.52 9.15 -14.30
C ALA A 106 8.78 9.84 -14.85
N LEU A 107 9.38 9.27 -15.90
CA LEU A 107 10.60 9.81 -16.50
C LEU A 107 10.38 11.22 -17.09
N HIS A 108 9.24 11.45 -17.75
CA HIS A 108 8.89 12.79 -18.24
C HIS A 108 8.53 13.78 -17.11
N GLY A 109 8.02 13.27 -16.00
CA GLY A 109 7.66 14.04 -14.80
C GLY A 109 8.84 14.38 -13.88
N GLY A 110 10.08 14.00 -14.25
CA GLY A 110 11.28 14.26 -13.45
C GLY A 110 11.43 13.32 -12.25
N PHE A 111 10.97 12.08 -12.37
CA PHE A 111 11.18 11.00 -11.41
C PHE A 111 12.01 9.88 -12.03
N ASP A 112 12.87 9.27 -11.22
CA ASP A 112 13.83 8.24 -11.66
C ASP A 112 13.54 6.89 -10.98
N PRO A 113 12.41 6.21 -11.28
CA PRO A 113 12.17 4.88 -10.73
C PRO A 113 13.08 3.84 -11.39
N SER A 114 13.39 2.79 -10.64
CA SER A 114 13.76 1.51 -11.27
C SER A 114 12.51 0.83 -11.85
N PHE A 115 12.69 -0.12 -12.75
CA PHE A 115 11.63 -1.03 -13.17
C PHE A 115 12.13 -2.47 -13.12
N SER A 116 11.20 -3.42 -12.95
CA SER A 116 11.52 -4.85 -12.95
C SER A 116 10.46 -5.64 -13.71
N MET A 117 10.93 -6.62 -14.48
CA MET A 117 10.09 -7.56 -15.25
C MET A 117 10.03 -8.94 -14.59
N GLU A 118 10.73 -9.13 -13.46
CA GLU A 118 10.96 -10.46 -12.87
C GLU A 118 10.65 -10.49 -11.37
N LEU A 119 9.78 -9.58 -10.90
CA LEU A 119 9.37 -9.55 -9.49
C LEU A 119 8.62 -10.82 -9.10
N THR A 120 8.99 -11.41 -7.96
CA THR A 120 8.14 -12.33 -7.22
C THR A 120 7.56 -11.57 -6.03
N LEU A 121 6.24 -11.35 -6.02
CA LEU A 121 5.62 -10.47 -5.04
C LEU A 121 5.47 -11.18 -3.69
N ASP A 122 5.68 -10.41 -2.63
CA ASP A 122 5.76 -10.89 -1.26
C ASP A 122 4.44 -10.71 -0.50
N HIS A 123 4.46 -10.97 0.80
CA HIS A 123 3.28 -10.85 1.66
C HIS A 123 2.71 -9.42 1.71
N GLY A 124 3.50 -8.38 1.43
CA GLY A 124 3.08 -6.99 1.45
C GLY A 124 1.96 -6.73 0.42
N VAL A 125 2.09 -7.36 -0.74
CA VAL A 125 1.04 -7.36 -1.77
C VAL A 125 -0.02 -8.41 -1.51
N LEU A 126 0.37 -9.65 -1.21
CA LEU A 126 -0.59 -10.77 -1.19
C LEU A 126 -1.56 -10.72 0.00
N THR A 127 -1.09 -10.37 1.19
CA THR A 127 -1.90 -10.42 2.43
C THR A 127 -3.18 -9.59 2.33
N PRO A 128 -3.12 -8.28 1.98
CA PRO A 128 -4.33 -7.47 1.86
C PRO A 128 -5.24 -7.95 0.73
N LEU A 129 -4.68 -8.41 -0.41
CA LEU A 129 -5.48 -8.98 -1.50
C LEU A 129 -6.20 -10.27 -1.08
N HIS A 130 -5.52 -11.15 -0.33
CA HIS A 130 -6.09 -12.39 0.19
C HIS A 130 -7.25 -12.11 1.15
N LEU A 131 -7.03 -11.28 2.18
CA LEU A 131 -8.05 -10.95 3.18
C LEU A 131 -9.23 -10.18 2.58
N ALA A 132 -8.99 -9.35 1.56
CA ALA A 132 -10.03 -8.64 0.82
C ALA A 132 -10.75 -9.53 -0.22
N GLY A 133 -10.25 -10.73 -0.50
CA GLY A 133 -10.77 -11.65 -1.52
C GLY A 133 -10.56 -11.16 -2.96
N LEU A 134 -9.48 -10.45 -3.23
CA LEU A 134 -9.14 -9.82 -4.51
C LEU A 134 -8.08 -10.58 -5.31
N VAL A 135 -7.58 -11.71 -4.79
CA VAL A 135 -6.58 -12.53 -5.49
C VAL A 135 -7.14 -12.99 -6.83
N GLY A 136 -6.47 -12.58 -7.91
CA GLY A 136 -6.86 -12.89 -9.29
C GLY A 136 -8.10 -12.17 -9.81
N SER A 137 -8.67 -11.20 -9.07
CA SER A 137 -9.90 -10.50 -9.51
C SER A 137 -9.63 -9.31 -10.42
N VAL A 138 -8.41 -8.79 -10.45
CA VAL A 138 -8.00 -7.58 -11.17
C VAL A 138 -6.54 -7.69 -11.59
N ARG A 139 -6.18 -7.09 -12.73
CA ARG A 139 -4.78 -6.98 -13.15
C ARG A 139 -4.07 -5.96 -12.26
N ILE A 140 -2.81 -6.22 -11.93
CA ILE A 140 -2.05 -5.38 -10.99
C ILE A 140 -0.86 -4.69 -11.64
N VAL A 141 -0.50 -3.53 -11.07
CA VAL A 141 0.78 -2.87 -11.32
C VAL A 141 1.44 -2.61 -9.97
N PRO A 142 2.48 -3.38 -9.59
CA PRO A 142 3.22 -3.13 -8.35
C PRO A 142 4.00 -1.81 -8.45
N LEU A 143 3.82 -0.93 -7.48
CA LEU A 143 4.69 0.21 -7.22
C LEU A 143 5.36 -0.01 -5.86
N LEU A 144 6.58 -0.50 -5.88
CA LEU A 144 7.34 -0.82 -4.67
C LEU A 144 8.12 0.42 -4.20
N VAL A 145 7.99 0.76 -2.92
CA VAL A 145 8.60 1.92 -2.27
C VAL A 145 9.60 1.41 -1.22
N ASN A 146 10.82 1.94 -1.21
CA ASN A 146 11.75 1.62 -0.12
C ASN A 146 11.22 2.17 1.21
N CYS A 147 10.81 1.27 2.09
CA CYS A 147 10.40 1.56 3.47
C CYS A 147 11.30 0.86 4.50
N VAL A 148 12.32 0.11 4.05
CA VAL A 148 13.09 -0.81 4.91
C VAL A 148 14.45 -0.26 5.27
N GLN A 149 15.20 0.24 4.29
CA GLN A 149 16.62 0.55 4.47
C GLN A 149 16.97 1.98 4.05
N PRO A 150 17.55 2.81 4.93
CA PRO A 150 17.98 4.15 4.55
C PRO A 150 19.13 4.14 3.51
N PRO A 151 19.23 5.17 2.66
CA PRO A 151 18.38 6.37 2.63
C PRO A 151 16.98 6.09 2.06
N LEU A 152 15.95 6.51 2.80
CA LEU A 152 14.54 6.35 2.41
C LEU A 152 14.10 7.56 1.55
N PRO A 153 13.13 7.39 0.64
CA PRO A 153 12.42 8.51 0.06
C PRO A 153 11.88 9.44 1.15
N THR A 154 11.82 10.74 0.92
CA THR A 154 11.17 11.63 1.90
C THR A 154 9.65 11.44 1.88
N MET A 155 8.96 11.78 2.98
CA MET A 155 7.49 11.80 3.04
C MET A 155 6.89 12.68 1.94
N GLN A 156 7.49 13.86 1.71
CA GLN A 156 7.13 14.75 0.60
C GLN A 156 7.29 14.08 -0.77
N ARG A 157 8.35 13.29 -0.98
CA ARG A 157 8.56 12.58 -2.24
C ARG A 157 7.50 11.51 -2.46
N ALA A 158 7.07 10.81 -1.40
CA ALA A 158 5.97 9.85 -1.48
C ALA A 158 4.64 10.54 -1.89
N LEU A 159 4.30 11.68 -1.29
CA LEU A 159 3.12 12.47 -1.69
C LEU A 159 3.20 12.91 -3.17
N GLN A 160 4.38 13.37 -3.61
CA GLN A 160 4.62 13.75 -5.01
C GLN A 160 4.46 12.58 -5.99
N TRP A 161 4.90 11.38 -5.62
CA TRP A 161 4.66 10.16 -6.39
C TRP A 161 3.16 9.85 -6.55
N GLY A 162 2.37 10.07 -5.51
CA GLY A 162 0.92 9.96 -5.60
C GLY A 162 0.32 10.87 -6.68
N ARG A 163 0.73 12.14 -6.70
CA ARG A 163 0.29 13.11 -7.71
C ARG A 163 0.71 12.70 -9.12
N LEU A 164 1.91 12.13 -9.28
CA LEU A 164 2.35 11.55 -10.55
C LEU A 164 1.48 10.34 -10.96
N VAL A 165 1.15 9.44 -10.04
CA VAL A 165 0.24 8.31 -10.31
C VAL A 165 -1.12 8.81 -10.80
N ARG A 166 -1.69 9.85 -10.18
CA ARG A 166 -2.92 10.49 -10.64
C ARG A 166 -2.82 11.00 -12.08
N GLN A 167 -1.70 11.64 -12.43
CA GLN A 167 -1.43 12.12 -13.80
C GLN A 167 -1.29 10.97 -14.81
N ALA A 168 -0.60 9.89 -14.44
CA ALA A 168 -0.45 8.71 -15.28
C ALA A 168 -1.81 8.06 -15.57
N VAL A 169 -2.67 7.93 -14.56
CA VAL A 169 -4.04 7.42 -14.73
C VAL A 169 -4.83 8.32 -15.69
N ALA A 170 -4.86 9.63 -15.45
CA ALA A 170 -5.65 10.56 -16.26
C ALA A 170 -5.20 10.62 -17.72
N SER A 171 -3.93 10.34 -18.00
CA SER A 171 -3.37 10.39 -19.37
C SER A 171 -3.36 9.03 -20.09
N PHE A 172 -3.77 7.94 -19.43
CA PHE A 172 -3.76 6.61 -20.04
C PHE A 172 -5.03 6.36 -20.86
N GLU A 173 -4.88 5.68 -22.00
CA GLU A 173 -5.98 5.33 -22.91
C GLU A 173 -6.23 3.83 -23.05
N GLY A 174 -5.39 2.98 -22.46
CA GLY A 174 -5.51 1.52 -22.56
C GLY A 174 -6.55 0.89 -21.63
N CYS A 175 -7.13 1.65 -20.69
CA CYS A 175 -8.25 1.22 -19.86
C CYS A 175 -9.12 2.42 -19.43
N GLU A 176 -10.29 2.13 -18.87
CA GLU A 176 -11.25 3.14 -18.41
C GLU A 176 -11.17 3.38 -16.91
N ARG A 177 -10.85 2.35 -16.11
CA ARG A 177 -10.96 2.40 -14.65
C ARG A 177 -9.74 1.83 -13.96
N VAL A 178 -9.06 2.67 -13.19
CA VAL A 178 -7.89 2.32 -12.38
C VAL A 178 -8.22 2.54 -10.91
N ALA A 179 -7.76 1.65 -10.04
CA ALA A 179 -7.79 1.86 -8.59
C ALA A 179 -6.38 1.81 -8.01
N VAL A 180 -6.20 2.36 -6.81
CA VAL A 180 -4.95 2.30 -6.03
C VAL A 180 -5.22 1.62 -4.70
N LEU A 181 -4.35 0.69 -4.30
CA LEU A 181 -4.31 0.10 -2.97
C LEU A 181 -2.91 0.32 -2.38
N ALA A 182 -2.80 1.18 -1.37
CA ALA A 182 -1.61 1.25 -0.53
C ALA A 182 -1.65 0.15 0.54
N THR A 183 -0.49 -0.41 0.82
CA THR A 183 -0.35 -1.51 1.78
C THR A 183 0.75 -1.21 2.80
N GLY A 184 0.61 -1.80 3.99
CA GLY A 184 1.58 -1.65 5.07
C GLY A 184 1.09 -0.70 6.16
N GLY A 185 1.95 -0.49 7.15
CA GLY A 185 1.69 0.32 8.32
C GLY A 185 0.68 -0.28 9.31
N ILE A 186 0.31 0.44 10.37
CA ILE A 186 0.84 1.76 10.74
C ILE A 186 2.04 1.57 11.69
N SER A 187 1.95 1.93 12.97
CA SER A 187 3.08 1.77 13.89
C SER A 187 3.39 0.31 14.17
N HIS A 188 4.67 -0.04 14.05
CA HIS A 188 5.23 -1.32 14.44
C HIS A 188 6.75 -1.33 14.39
N ASP A 189 7.34 -2.18 15.22
CA ASP A 189 8.77 -2.48 15.24
C ASP A 189 9.00 -3.94 14.81
N ILE A 190 9.93 -4.15 13.89
CA ILE A 190 10.37 -5.48 13.44
C ILE A 190 11.84 -5.68 13.78
N ALA A 191 12.13 -6.81 14.42
CA ALA A 191 13.49 -7.20 14.83
C ALA A 191 14.21 -6.17 15.73
N THR A 192 13.45 -5.35 16.46
CA THR A 192 13.96 -4.44 17.49
C THR A 192 13.47 -4.86 18.89
N PRO A 193 14.10 -4.39 19.98
CA PRO A 193 13.60 -4.63 21.34
C PRO A 193 12.19 -4.10 21.63
N ARG A 194 11.66 -3.22 20.77
CA ARG A 194 10.29 -2.69 20.88
C ARG A 194 9.25 -3.54 20.15
N MET A 195 9.63 -4.60 19.44
CA MET A 195 8.70 -5.44 18.68
C MET A 195 7.49 -5.87 19.53
N GLY A 196 6.28 -5.57 19.05
CA GLY A 196 5.01 -5.77 19.76
C GLY A 196 4.48 -4.57 20.54
N GLN A 197 5.28 -3.52 20.70
CA GLN A 197 4.79 -2.21 21.10
C GLN A 197 4.16 -1.52 19.89
N VAL A 198 2.96 -0.97 20.09
CA VAL A 198 2.22 -0.23 19.07
C VAL A 198 2.07 1.20 19.56
N ASN A 199 2.42 2.18 18.73
CA ASN A 199 2.29 3.60 19.05
C ASN A 199 0.92 4.10 18.58
N GLU A 200 -0.12 3.78 19.35
CA GLU A 200 -1.50 4.13 19.02
C GLU A 200 -1.74 5.65 18.97
N VAL A 201 -0.95 6.45 19.70
CA VAL A 201 -1.02 7.92 19.65
C VAL A 201 -0.60 8.40 18.26
N PHE A 202 0.54 7.90 17.76
CA PHE A 202 1.00 8.20 16.42
C PHE A 202 -0.01 7.78 15.36
N ASP A 203 -0.49 6.54 15.43
CA ASP A 203 -1.42 6.00 14.44
C ASP A 203 -2.70 6.84 14.33
N ARG A 204 -3.27 7.21 15.47
CA ARG A 204 -4.52 7.99 15.51
C ARG A 204 -4.34 9.39 14.99
N GLU A 205 -3.22 10.04 15.29
CA GLU A 205 -2.94 11.37 14.78
C GLU A 205 -2.64 11.35 13.27
N PHE A 206 -1.88 10.37 12.80
CA PHE A 206 -1.66 10.16 11.36
C PHE A 206 -2.98 9.95 10.60
N LEU A 207 -3.88 9.10 11.11
CA LEU A 207 -5.20 8.88 10.51
C LEU A 207 -6.09 10.14 10.57
N ARG A 208 -6.03 10.91 11.66
CA ARG A 208 -6.77 12.17 11.80
C ARG A 208 -6.29 13.22 10.78
N LEU A 209 -4.98 13.30 10.54
CA LEU A 209 -4.40 14.22 9.54
C LEU A 209 -4.79 13.81 8.11
N LEU A 210 -4.85 12.51 7.82
CA LEU A 210 -5.42 12.01 6.57
C LEU A 210 -6.89 12.42 6.38
N GLU A 211 -7.71 12.33 7.43
CA GLU A 211 -9.11 12.78 7.40
C GLU A 211 -9.24 14.29 7.19
N ALA A 212 -8.33 15.07 7.76
CA ALA A 212 -8.31 16.52 7.61
C ALA A 212 -7.93 16.96 6.18
N GLY A 213 -7.15 16.16 5.46
CA GLY A 213 -6.71 16.47 4.09
C GLY A 213 -5.73 17.65 4.02
N GLU A 214 -4.96 17.87 5.08
CA GLU A 214 -3.96 18.93 5.18
C GLU A 214 -2.57 18.37 4.83
N ASP A 215 -2.24 18.37 3.53
CA ASP A 215 -1.01 17.76 2.99
C ASP A 215 0.27 18.13 3.75
N GLU A 216 0.46 19.42 4.07
CA GLU A 216 1.67 19.92 4.74
C GLU A 216 1.76 19.38 6.17
N ALA A 217 0.69 19.54 6.97
CA ALA A 217 0.64 19.05 8.34
C ALA A 217 0.80 17.52 8.42
N LEU A 218 0.22 16.78 7.48
CA LEU A 218 0.38 15.34 7.38
C LEU A 218 1.83 14.93 7.10
N VAL A 219 2.47 15.56 6.09
CA VAL A 219 3.84 15.26 5.69
C VAL A 219 4.82 15.61 6.80
N ASP A 220 4.66 16.78 7.44
CA ASP A 220 5.52 17.23 8.53
C ASP A 220 5.38 16.31 9.73
N TYR A 221 4.15 16.00 10.15
CA TYR A 221 3.91 15.07 11.26
C TYR A 221 4.55 13.70 11.01
N ALA A 222 4.33 13.12 9.82
CA ALA A 222 4.92 11.85 9.45
C ALA A 222 6.46 11.90 9.44
N ALA A 223 7.05 12.96 8.89
CA ALA A 223 8.50 13.10 8.82
C ALA A 223 9.15 13.29 10.20
N GLU A 224 8.48 13.99 11.11
CA GLU A 224 9.00 14.31 12.44
C GLU A 224 8.84 13.17 13.44
N HIS A 225 7.78 12.34 13.31
CA HIS A 225 7.38 11.39 14.36
C HIS A 225 7.48 9.91 13.97
N VAL A 226 7.77 9.56 12.71
CA VAL A 226 7.79 8.14 12.26
C VAL A 226 8.82 7.28 13.01
N ASP A 227 9.98 7.85 13.39
CA ASP A 227 11.01 7.13 14.15
C ASP A 227 10.50 6.65 15.54
N GLU A 228 9.54 7.39 16.11
CA GLU A 228 8.90 7.04 17.39
C GLU A 228 7.85 5.93 17.23
N ALA A 229 7.39 5.67 16.00
CA ALA A 229 6.36 4.70 15.67
C ALA A 229 6.91 3.31 15.28
N GLY A 230 8.23 3.16 15.22
CA GLY A 230 8.91 1.90 14.91
C GLY A 230 9.43 1.83 13.48
N ASN A 231 10.45 1.00 13.25
CA ASN A 231 11.10 0.92 11.93
C ASN A 231 10.15 0.44 10.81
N GLY A 232 9.12 -0.33 11.13
CA GLY A 232 8.09 -0.73 10.17
C GLY A 232 7.07 0.38 9.86
N ALA A 233 6.94 1.39 10.73
CA ALA A 233 6.06 2.52 10.49
C ALA A 233 6.45 3.33 9.25
N GLU A 234 7.68 3.17 8.75
CA GLU A 234 8.16 3.79 7.52
C GLU A 234 7.32 3.42 6.28
N GLU A 235 6.54 2.34 6.35
CA GLU A 235 5.53 1.93 5.35
C GLU A 235 4.41 2.96 5.15
N ILE A 236 4.21 3.94 6.05
CA ILE A 236 3.24 5.03 5.83
C ILE A 236 3.56 5.87 4.57
N ARG A 237 4.77 5.75 3.99
CA ARG A 237 5.07 6.29 2.66
C ARG A 237 4.13 5.75 1.59
N THR A 238 3.73 4.49 1.65
CA THR A 238 2.77 3.94 0.68
C THR A 238 1.41 4.63 0.82
N TRP A 239 1.00 4.96 2.05
CA TRP A 239 -0.22 5.72 2.34
C TRP A 239 -0.15 7.14 1.82
N LEU A 240 1.00 7.81 1.90
CA LEU A 240 1.21 9.14 1.30
C LEU A 240 1.16 9.10 -0.23
N VAL A 241 1.65 8.03 -0.87
CA VAL A 241 1.46 7.83 -2.33
C VAL A 241 -0.04 7.70 -2.65
N ALA A 242 -0.80 6.88 -1.89
CA ALA A 242 -2.24 6.80 -2.09
C ALA A 242 -2.95 8.14 -1.85
N HIS A 243 -2.60 8.85 -0.78
CA HIS A 243 -3.17 10.16 -0.47
C HIS A 243 -2.91 11.19 -1.57
N GLY A 244 -1.67 11.27 -2.08
CA GLY A 244 -1.33 12.14 -3.19
C GLY A 244 -2.04 11.76 -4.49
N ALA A 245 -2.31 10.47 -4.72
CA ALA A 245 -3.10 10.02 -5.86
C ALA A 245 -4.58 10.38 -5.73
N ALA A 246 -5.09 10.45 -4.50
CA ALA A 246 -6.46 10.84 -4.19
C ALA A 246 -6.71 12.35 -4.36
N ASP A 247 -5.66 13.17 -4.35
CA ASP A 247 -5.66 14.59 -4.74
C ASP A 247 -6.79 15.41 -4.10
N GLY A 248 -6.79 15.48 -2.76
CA GLY A 248 -7.77 16.23 -1.97
C GLY A 248 -9.12 15.53 -1.75
N ALA A 249 -9.31 14.31 -2.25
CA ALA A 249 -10.49 13.51 -1.92
C ALA A 249 -10.55 13.20 -0.40
N ARG A 250 -11.76 13.19 0.15
CA ARG A 250 -11.97 12.92 1.60
C ARG A 250 -11.52 11.50 1.94
N PHE A 251 -10.66 11.36 2.94
CA PHE A 251 -10.34 10.08 3.56
C PHE A 251 -11.42 9.65 4.57
N GLU A 252 -11.71 8.35 4.62
CA GLU A 252 -12.56 7.72 5.61
C GLU A 252 -11.81 6.51 6.20
N PRO A 253 -11.54 6.47 7.52
CA PRO A 253 -11.03 5.29 8.17
C PRO A 253 -12.13 4.22 8.19
N VAL A 254 -11.83 3.06 7.60
CA VAL A 254 -12.74 1.90 7.58
C VAL A 254 -12.61 1.12 8.88
N TYR A 255 -11.40 1.06 9.43
CA TYR A 255 -11.09 0.37 10.68
C TYR A 255 -9.72 0.81 11.22
N TYR A 256 -9.58 0.83 12.54
CA TYR A 256 -8.28 0.93 13.20
C TYR A 256 -8.28 0.15 14.51
N ARG A 257 -7.19 -0.59 14.77
CA ARG A 257 -6.93 -1.22 16.06
C ARG A 257 -5.44 -1.42 16.30
N ALA A 258 -4.95 -1.05 17.48
CA ALA A 258 -3.64 -1.47 17.96
C ALA A 258 -3.68 -2.95 18.36
N VAL A 259 -2.91 -3.80 17.68
CA VAL A 259 -2.92 -5.25 17.90
C VAL A 259 -1.52 -5.75 18.27
N SER A 260 -1.18 -5.68 19.56
CA SER A 260 0.16 -6.06 20.06
C SER A 260 0.54 -7.51 19.73
N ASN A 261 -0.40 -8.46 19.74
CA ASN A 261 -0.10 -9.86 19.40
C ASN A 261 0.12 -10.09 17.90
N TRP A 262 -0.25 -9.13 17.05
CA TRP A 262 0.13 -9.08 15.64
C TRP A 262 1.22 -8.04 15.35
N TYR A 263 1.75 -7.44 16.42
CA TYR A 263 2.84 -6.48 16.44
C TYR A 263 2.59 -5.15 15.73
N THR A 264 1.35 -4.86 15.31
CA THR A 264 1.06 -3.75 14.39
C THR A 264 -0.21 -2.99 14.76
N GLY A 265 -0.20 -1.68 14.53
CA GLY A 265 -1.41 -0.87 14.40
C GLY A 265 -2.14 -1.18 13.09
N ILE A 266 -3.19 -2.00 13.16
CA ILE A 266 -3.94 -2.44 11.98
C ILE A 266 -4.90 -1.34 11.53
N GLY A 267 -4.56 -0.69 10.42
CA GLY A 267 -5.33 0.39 9.81
C GLY A 267 -5.90 -0.01 8.45
N LEU A 268 -7.14 0.38 8.19
CA LEU A 268 -7.78 0.28 6.88
C LEU A 268 -8.54 1.58 6.58
N GLY A 269 -8.49 2.03 5.34
CA GLY A 269 -9.16 3.28 4.93
C GLY A 269 -9.42 3.36 3.44
N ARG A 270 -10.19 4.38 3.05
CA ARG A 270 -10.46 4.71 1.64
C ARG A 270 -10.55 6.21 1.44
N TRP A 271 -10.18 6.67 0.25
CA TRP A 271 -10.47 8.01 -0.21
C TRP A 271 -11.64 7.97 -1.19
N HIS A 272 -12.56 8.91 -1.05
CA HIS A 272 -13.75 9.04 -1.90
C HIS A 272 -13.40 9.80 -3.18
N VAL A 273 -12.77 9.11 -4.12
CA VAL A 273 -12.42 9.64 -5.45
C VAL A 273 -13.59 9.49 -6.44
N GLY A 274 -13.70 10.43 -7.38
CA GLY A 274 -14.83 10.54 -8.32
C GLY A 274 -15.57 11.88 -8.15
N ALA A 275 -16.51 12.20 -9.05
CA ALA A 275 -17.35 13.39 -8.87
C ALA A 275 -18.12 13.24 -7.55
N ALA A 276 -17.97 14.23 -6.65
CA ALA A 276 -18.80 14.32 -5.46
C ALA A 276 -20.29 14.22 -5.88
N PRO A 277 -21.14 13.52 -5.11
CA PRO A 277 -22.56 13.39 -5.42
C PRO A 277 -23.25 14.75 -5.57
#